data_AF-A0AAV1B5W4-F1
#
_entry.id   AF-A0AAV1B5W4-F1
#
_cell.length_a   1.000
_cell.length_b   1.000
_cell.length_c   1.000
_cell.angle_alpha   90.00
_cell.angle_beta   90.00
_cell.angle_gamma   90.00
#
_symmetry.space_group_name_H-M   'P 1'
#
loop_
_entity.id
_entity.type
_entity.pdbx_description
1 polymer ?
#
loop_
_entity_poly.entity_id
_entity_poly.type
_entity_poly.pdbx_seq_one_letter_code
_entity_poly.pdbx_strand_id
1 'polypeptide(L)'
;MSASFTFVPTILKEFPSTPQNGHSGFYRTYRRLAANLYWIGMKKDIQNFVQKSIVCQCNKYATSIPGGLLQPLPIPNQVWADISMDFITGLPKSKGFEAIFVVVDRLSKYAHFILLKRPYSEDLWLKLSPKKWSDFMEFRNLL
;
A
#
# COMPACT_ATOMS: atom_id res chain seq x y z
N MET A 1 -1.45 52.08 8.40
CA MET A 1 -1.45 51.85 6.94
C MET A 1 -0.40 50.79 6.64
N SER A 2 -0.81 49.54 6.41
CA SER A 2 0.13 48.45 6.11
C SER A 2 0.60 48.59 4.67
N ALA A 3 1.89 48.80 4.45
CA ALA A 3 2.48 48.75 3.12
C ALA A 3 2.31 47.33 2.56
N SER A 4 1.39 47.16 1.62
CA SER A 4 1.26 45.92 0.86
C SER A 4 2.52 45.77 0.01
N PHE A 5 3.49 44.98 0.47
CA PHE A 5 4.71 44.69 -0.27
C PHE A 5 4.35 43.97 -1.58
N THR A 6 4.35 44.72 -2.68
CA THR A 6 4.09 44.25 -4.06
C THR A 6 5.04 43.15 -4.52
N PHE A 7 6.12 42.92 -3.77
CA PHE A 7 7.20 42.00 -4.07
C PHE A 7 6.92 40.54 -3.62
N VAL A 8 6.06 40.34 -2.60
CA VAL A 8 5.77 39.01 -2.04
C VAL A 8 5.18 38.05 -3.08
N PRO A 9 4.19 38.43 -3.91
CA PRO A 9 3.64 37.53 -4.93
C PRO A 9 4.68 37.11 -5.98
N THR A 10 5.59 38.01 -6.34
CA THR A 10 6.67 37.75 -7.31
C THR A 10 7.66 36.73 -6.76
N ILE A 11 8.11 36.91 -5.50
CA ILE A 11 8.99 35.93 -4.84
C ILE A 11 8.31 34.55 -4.82
N LEU A 12 7.04 34.47 -4.41
CA LEU A 12 6.33 33.20 -4.31
C LEU A 12 6.17 32.49 -5.66
N LYS A 13 6.08 33.24 -6.77
CA LYS A 13 5.99 32.68 -8.13
C LYS A 13 7.34 32.17 -8.65
N GLU A 14 8.42 32.92 -8.44
CA GLU A 14 9.75 32.61 -8.98
C GLU A 14 10.51 31.53 -8.18
N PHE A 15 10.33 31.50 -6.86
CA PHE A 15 11.10 30.58 -6.02
C PHE A 15 10.82 29.10 -6.32
N PRO A 16 9.57 28.65 -6.50
CA PRO A 16 9.27 27.23 -6.72
C PRO A 16 9.35 26.79 -8.19
N SER A 17 9.33 27.73 -9.15
CA SER A 17 9.35 27.46 -10.61
C SER A 17 10.75 27.15 -11.15
N THR A 18 11.80 27.48 -10.39
CA THR A 18 13.18 27.16 -10.76
C THR A 18 13.49 25.68 -10.49
N PRO A 19 14.10 24.94 -11.45
CA PRO A 19 14.41 23.52 -11.29
C PRO A 19 15.24 23.20 -10.05
N GLN A 20 16.10 24.15 -9.64
CA GLN A 20 16.99 24.05 -8.48
C GLN A 20 16.24 24.15 -7.14
N ASN A 21 15.08 24.82 -7.11
CA ASN A 21 14.32 25.12 -5.91
C ASN A 21 12.99 24.37 -5.81
N GLY A 22 12.80 23.35 -6.66
CA GLY A 22 11.54 22.74 -7.05
C GLY A 22 10.49 22.46 -5.97
N HIS A 23 9.27 22.18 -6.45
CA HIS A 23 7.98 21.98 -5.75
C HIS A 23 8.00 20.98 -4.57
N SER A 24 8.72 21.37 -3.51
CA SER A 24 9.12 20.52 -2.39
C SER A 24 8.11 20.50 -1.24
N GLY A 25 6.90 21.01 -1.47
CA GLY A 25 5.87 21.18 -0.45
C GLY A 25 6.16 22.33 0.53
N PHE A 26 5.19 22.57 1.42
CA PHE A 26 5.13 23.78 2.25
C PHE A 26 6.37 23.97 3.13
N TYR A 27 6.76 22.94 3.90
CA TYR A 27 7.81 23.08 4.90
C TYR A 27 9.18 23.39 4.29
N ARG A 28 9.51 22.75 3.16
CA ARG A 28 10.78 22.99 2.45
C ARG A 28 10.81 24.37 1.81
N THR A 29 9.70 24.81 1.19
CA THR A 29 9.59 26.17 0.65
C THR A 29 9.68 27.23 1.75
N TYR A 30 9.01 27.02 2.88
CA TYR A 30 9.07 27.92 4.04
C TYR A 30 10.48 28.06 4.59
N ARG A 31 11.19 26.95 4.86
CA ARG A 31 12.55 27.01 5.42
C ARG A 31 13.55 27.72 4.51
N ARG A 32 13.43 27.55 3.19
CA ARG A 32 14.33 28.20 2.22
C ARG A 32 14.10 29.72 2.15
N LEU A 33 12.85 30.14 2.15
CA LEU A 33 12.50 31.57 2.15
C LEU A 33 12.88 32.21 3.49
N ALA A 34 12.60 31.54 4.61
CA ALA A 34 12.95 32.02 5.94
C ALA A 34 14.45 32.16 6.19
N ALA A 35 15.31 31.54 5.37
CA ALA A 35 16.76 31.70 5.47
C ALA A 35 17.26 33.06 4.96
N ASN A 36 16.50 33.73 4.07
CA ASN A 36 16.94 34.96 3.41
C ASN A 36 15.95 36.12 3.56
N LEU A 37 14.68 35.84 3.84
CA LEU A 37 13.59 36.81 3.80
C LEU A 37 12.64 36.61 5.00
N TYR A 38 12.00 37.70 5.40
CA TYR A 38 10.96 37.69 6.42
C TYR A 38 9.89 38.73 6.12
N TRP A 39 8.62 38.36 6.33
CA TRP A 39 7.50 39.30 6.34
C TRP A 39 6.39 38.83 7.29
N ILE A 40 5.57 39.77 7.74
CA ILE A 40 4.41 39.50 8.59
C ILE A 40 3.42 38.65 7.80
N GLY A 41 3.07 37.46 8.31
CA GLY A 41 2.16 36.54 7.62
C GLY A 41 2.83 35.54 6.67
N MET A 42 4.17 35.56 6.54
CA MET A 42 4.94 34.70 5.62
C MET A 42 4.52 33.23 5.61
N LYS A 43 4.32 32.65 6.79
CA LYS A 43 3.90 31.26 6.93
C LYS A 43 2.57 31.00 6.21
N LYS A 44 1.57 31.86 6.42
CA LYS A 44 0.22 31.75 5.87
C LYS A 44 0.23 31.95 4.35
N ASP A 45 1.00 32.91 3.85
CA ASP A 45 1.09 33.18 2.41
C ASP A 45 1.73 32.02 1.65
N ILE A 46 2.81 31.44 2.20
CA ILE A 46 3.48 30.27 1.61
C ILE A 46 2.58 29.03 1.67
N GLN A 47 1.83 28.83 2.77
CA GLN A 47 0.82 27.76 2.84
C GLN A 47 -0.24 27.91 1.76
N ASN A 48 -0.84 29.09 1.64
CA ASN A 48 -1.87 29.39 0.64
C ASN A 48 -1.34 29.21 -0.79
N PHE A 49 -0.11 29.65 -1.06
CA PHE A 49 0.52 29.49 -2.37
C PHE A 49 0.71 28.00 -2.72
N VAL A 50 1.29 27.22 -1.81
CA VAL A 50 1.53 25.78 -2.03
C VAL A 50 0.21 25.01 -2.14
N GLN A 51 -0.84 25.44 -1.45
CA GLN A 51 -2.18 24.85 -1.55
C GLN A 51 -2.84 25.13 -2.91
N LYS A 52 -2.65 26.34 -3.46
CA LYS A 52 -3.20 26.75 -4.77
C LYS A 52 -2.39 26.27 -5.97
N SER A 53 -1.13 25.91 -5.79
CA SER A 53 -0.25 25.47 -6.88
C SER A 53 -0.56 24.04 -7.33
N ILE A 54 -1.08 23.89 -8.55
CA ILE A 54 -1.42 22.59 -9.14
C ILE A 54 -0.22 21.63 -9.19
N VAL A 55 0.97 22.13 -9.55
CA VAL A 55 2.20 21.32 -9.64
C VAL A 55 2.59 20.77 -8.26
N CYS A 56 2.47 21.58 -7.22
CA CYS A 56 2.72 21.14 -5.84
C CYS A 56 1.69 20.12 -5.33
N GLN A 57 0.44 20.18 -5.80
CA GLN A 57 -0.60 19.24 -5.40
C GLN A 57 -0.46 17.92 -6.16
N CYS A 58 -0.20 17.94 -7.47
CA CYS A 58 -0.02 16.75 -8.28
C CYS A 58 1.23 15.93 -7.87
N ASN A 59 2.31 16.60 -7.45
CA ASN A 59 3.53 15.91 -7.01
C ASN A 59 3.45 15.38 -5.57
N LYS A 60 2.40 15.73 -4.82
CA LYS A 60 2.16 15.17 -3.48
C LYS A 60 1.26 13.95 -3.62
N TYR A 61 1.80 12.78 -3.32
CA TYR A 61 0.95 11.64 -3.01
C TYR A 61 0.29 11.86 -1.65
N ALA A 62 -0.96 11.44 -1.51
CA ALA A 62 -1.62 11.40 -0.20
C ALA A 62 -0.87 10.39 0.68
N THR A 63 -0.17 10.86 1.72
CA THR A 63 0.54 9.98 2.66
C THR A 63 -0.42 9.31 3.66
N SER A 64 -1.62 9.85 3.82
CA SER A 64 -2.67 9.30 4.67
C SER A 64 -3.98 9.15 3.88
N ILE A 65 -4.24 7.94 3.41
CA ILE A 65 -5.62 7.53 3.16
C ILE A 65 -6.23 7.37 4.57
N PRO A 66 -7.41 7.95 4.88
CA PRO A 66 -8.10 7.55 6.11
C PRO A 66 -8.27 6.03 6.03
N GLY A 67 -7.62 5.30 6.94
CA GLY A 67 -7.69 3.84 6.94
C GLY A 67 -9.15 3.46 6.89
N GLY A 68 -9.58 2.83 5.79
CA GLY A 68 -10.94 2.31 5.69
C GLY A 68 -11.20 1.40 6.87
N LEU A 69 -12.42 1.40 7.39
CA LEU A 69 -12.80 0.42 8.40
C LEU A 69 -12.57 -0.96 7.80
N LEU A 70 -11.61 -1.71 8.34
CA LEU A 70 -11.43 -3.11 7.99
C LEU A 70 -12.76 -3.80 8.30
N GLN A 71 -13.42 -4.38 7.30
CA GLN A 71 -14.60 -5.22 7.50
C GLN A 71 -14.10 -6.65 7.73
N PRO A 72 -13.98 -7.11 9.00
CA PRO A 72 -13.57 -8.47 9.24
C PRO A 72 -14.64 -9.42 8.70
N LEU A 73 -14.19 -10.46 8.01
CA LEU A 73 -15.08 -11.56 7.62
C LEU A 73 -15.61 -12.24 8.89
N PRO A 74 -16.88 -12.70 8.90
CA PRO A 74 -17.44 -13.40 10.04
C PRO A 74 -16.59 -14.60 10.44
N ILE A 75 -16.61 -14.93 11.73
CA ILE A 75 -15.90 -16.09 12.26
C ILE A 75 -16.72 -17.34 11.90
N PRO A 76 -16.12 -18.38 11.28
CA PRO A 76 -16.81 -19.62 10.98
C PRO A 76 -17.16 -20.39 12.26
N ASN A 77 -18.28 -21.11 12.26
CA ASN A 77 -18.73 -21.91 13.42
C ASN A 77 -18.26 -23.37 13.37
N GLN A 78 -17.67 -23.80 12.27
CA GLN A 78 -17.25 -25.20 12.05
C GLN A 78 -15.89 -25.24 11.35
N VAL A 79 -15.04 -26.17 11.78
CA VAL A 79 -13.73 -26.42 11.16
C VAL A 79 -13.95 -26.86 9.72
N TRP A 80 -13.15 -26.34 8.79
CA TRP A 80 -13.27 -26.59 7.34
C TRP A 80 -14.50 -25.99 6.67
N ALA A 81 -15.30 -25.16 7.36
CA ALA A 81 -16.42 -24.45 6.73
C ALA A 81 -15.97 -23.24 5.90
N ASP A 82 -14.83 -22.64 6.25
CA ASP A 82 -14.25 -21.51 5.54
C ASP A 82 -12.72 -21.64 5.51
N ILE A 83 -12.18 -21.64 4.30
CA ILE A 83 -10.76 -21.86 4.03
C ILE A 83 -10.18 -20.67 3.27
N SER A 84 -9.00 -20.23 3.68
CA SER A 84 -8.20 -19.29 2.90
C SER A 84 -7.16 -20.05 2.08
N MET A 85 -6.97 -19.65 0.84
CA MET A 85 -6.00 -20.23 -0.09
C MET A 85 -4.98 -19.18 -0.54
N ASP A 86 -3.71 -19.55 -0.63
CA ASP A 86 -2.63 -18.66 -1.08
C ASP A 86 -1.51 -19.42 -1.79
N PHE A 87 -0.66 -18.71 -2.54
CA PHE A 87 0.53 -19.25 -3.20
C PHE A 87 1.80 -18.53 -2.76
N ILE A 88 2.71 -19.27 -2.15
CA ILE A 88 4.08 -18.82 -1.96
C ILE A 88 4.85 -19.15 -3.24
N THR A 89 5.22 -18.14 -4.01
CA THR A 89 5.94 -18.29 -5.29
C THR A 89 7.30 -17.61 -5.25
N GLY A 90 8.14 -17.84 -6.27
CA GLY A 90 9.48 -17.24 -6.36
C GLY A 90 10.51 -17.92 -5.46
N LEU A 91 10.25 -19.14 -5.02
CA LEU A 91 11.19 -19.92 -4.21
C LEU A 91 12.31 -20.50 -5.10
N PRO A 92 13.53 -20.66 -4.56
CA PRO A 92 14.57 -21.43 -5.21
C PRO A 92 14.06 -22.85 -5.54
N LYS A 93 14.40 -23.33 -6.75
CA LYS A 93 13.91 -24.62 -7.22
C LYS A 93 14.54 -25.76 -6.41
N SER A 94 13.70 -26.60 -5.79
CA SER A 94 14.12 -27.78 -5.03
C SER A 94 13.36 -29.01 -5.51
N LYS A 95 14.09 -30.03 -6.01
CA LYS A 95 13.51 -31.26 -6.59
C LYS A 95 12.43 -31.01 -7.67
N GLY A 96 12.57 -29.90 -8.39
CA GLY A 96 11.64 -29.48 -9.44
C GLY A 96 10.45 -28.63 -8.98
N PHE A 97 10.28 -28.44 -7.67
CA PHE A 97 9.24 -27.58 -7.09
C PHE A 97 9.78 -26.17 -6.84
N GLU A 98 8.93 -25.16 -7.03
CA GLU A 98 9.31 -23.74 -6.92
C GLU A 98 8.19 -22.84 -6.39
N ALA A 99 7.06 -23.44 -6.02
CA ALA A 99 5.96 -22.78 -5.35
C ALA A 99 5.33 -23.72 -4.30
N ILE A 100 4.62 -23.13 -3.34
CA ILE A 100 3.85 -23.83 -2.33
C ILE A 100 2.44 -23.27 -2.37
N PHE A 101 1.45 -24.13 -2.57
CA PHE A 101 0.05 -23.82 -2.39
C PHE A 101 -0.35 -24.08 -0.93
N VAL A 102 -0.93 -23.06 -0.30
CA VAL A 102 -1.28 -23.06 1.11
C VAL A 102 -2.79 -23.04 1.23
N VAL A 103 -3.35 -23.99 1.99
CA VAL A 103 -4.77 -24.04 2.34
C VAL A 103 -4.87 -23.99 3.85
N VAL A 104 -5.57 -22.99 4.39
CA VAL A 104 -5.68 -22.77 5.84
C VAL A 104 -7.14 -22.73 6.24
N ASP A 105 -7.52 -23.54 7.23
CA ASP A 105 -8.81 -23.41 7.90
C ASP A 105 -8.83 -22.15 8.76
N ARG A 106 -9.82 -21.28 8.53
CA ARG A 106 -9.86 -19.97 9.18
C ARG A 106 -10.17 -20.05 10.67
N LEU A 107 -10.86 -21.10 11.11
CA LEU A 107 -11.27 -21.30 12.50
C LEU A 107 -10.13 -21.89 13.34
N SER A 108 -9.64 -23.08 13.00
CA SER A 108 -8.59 -23.80 13.73
C SER A 108 -7.17 -23.30 13.47
N LYS A 109 -6.96 -22.53 12.38
CA LYS A 109 -5.64 -22.15 11.85
C LYS A 109 -4.79 -23.33 11.36
N TYR A 110 -5.38 -24.51 11.20
CA TYR A 110 -4.68 -25.64 10.62
C TYR A 110 -4.37 -25.36 9.14
N ALA A 111 -3.13 -25.65 8.73
CA ALA A 111 -2.63 -25.32 7.40
C ALA A 111 -2.06 -26.55 6.69
N HIS A 112 -2.40 -26.69 5.41
CA HIS A 112 -1.78 -27.66 4.52
C HIS A 112 -0.89 -26.97 3.49
N PHE A 113 0.31 -27.51 3.31
CA PHE A 113 1.30 -27.03 2.38
C PHE A 113 1.50 -28.04 1.25
N ILE A 114 1.21 -27.63 0.02
CA ILE A 114 1.26 -28.47 -1.17
C ILE A 114 2.33 -27.92 -2.11
N LEU A 115 3.38 -28.71 -2.34
CA LEU A 115 4.46 -28.32 -3.26
C LEU A 115 3.97 -28.29 -4.71
N LEU A 116 4.33 -27.27 -5.49
CA LEU A 116 3.94 -27.13 -6.90
C LEU A 116 5.14 -26.99 -7.84
N LYS A 117 5.02 -27.60 -9.03
CA LYS A 117 5.93 -27.43 -10.18
C LYS A 117 5.30 -26.51 -11.23
N ARG A 118 6.08 -25.76 -12.01
CA ARG A 118 5.54 -25.10 -13.21
C ARG A 118 5.29 -26.10 -14.34
N PRO A 119 4.20 -25.92 -15.12
CA PRO A 119 3.12 -24.94 -14.92
C PRO A 119 2.20 -25.31 -13.73
N TYR A 120 1.84 -24.31 -12.91
CA TYR A 120 1.16 -24.56 -11.62
C TYR A 120 -0.26 -25.12 -11.77
N SER A 121 -0.98 -24.74 -12.84
CA SER A 121 -2.38 -25.10 -13.03
C SER A 121 -2.60 -26.61 -13.06
N GLU A 122 -1.82 -27.34 -13.86
CA GLU A 122 -2.00 -28.79 -14.02
C GLU A 122 -1.70 -29.54 -12.73
N ASP A 123 -0.59 -29.23 -12.06
CA ASP A 123 -0.20 -29.85 -10.80
C ASP A 123 -1.20 -29.54 -9.68
N LEU A 124 -1.76 -28.31 -9.67
CA LEU A 124 -2.80 -27.91 -8.74
C LEU A 124 -4.11 -28.67 -8.98
N TRP A 125 -4.60 -28.73 -10.22
CA TRP A 125 -5.85 -29.42 -10.56
C TRP A 125 -5.80 -30.91 -10.23
N LEU A 126 -4.66 -31.56 -10.46
CA LEU A 126 -4.47 -32.98 -10.10
C LEU A 126 -4.57 -33.19 -8.58
N LYS A 127 -4.03 -32.25 -7.79
CA LYS A 127 -4.01 -32.33 -6.34
C LYS A 127 -5.33 -31.91 -5.69
N LEU A 128 -6.11 -31.04 -6.34
CA LEU A 128 -7.44 -30.61 -5.90
C LEU A 128 -8.59 -31.42 -6.50
N SER A 129 -8.30 -32.45 -7.30
CA SER A 129 -9.33 -33.30 -7.89
C SER A 129 -10.27 -33.88 -6.82
N PRO A 130 -11.58 -34.04 -7.08
CA PRO A 130 -12.55 -34.45 -6.05
C PRO A 130 -12.17 -35.74 -5.30
N LYS A 131 -11.53 -36.69 -5.99
CA LYS A 131 -11.04 -37.94 -5.42
C LYS A 131 -9.88 -37.76 -4.44
N LYS A 132 -9.02 -36.76 -4.64
CA LYS A 132 -7.93 -36.42 -3.71
C LYS A 132 -8.36 -35.40 -2.66
N TRP A 133 -9.34 -34.56 -3.00
CA TRP A 133 -9.94 -33.60 -2.08
C TRP A 133 -10.75 -34.29 -1.00
N SER A 134 -11.42 -35.41 -1.29
CA SER A 134 -12.04 -36.25 -0.26
C SER A 134 -11.01 -36.76 0.75
N ASP A 135 -9.85 -37.26 0.31
CA ASP A 135 -8.77 -37.73 1.19
C ASP A 135 -8.18 -36.57 2.02
N PHE A 136 -8.09 -35.39 1.42
CA PHE A 136 -7.69 -34.16 2.10
C PHE A 136 -8.70 -33.75 3.20
N MET A 137 -9.99 -33.95 2.93
CA MET A 137 -11.11 -33.64 3.84
C MET A 137 -11.48 -34.77 4.79
N GLU A 138 -10.90 -35.99 4.68
CA GLU A 138 -11.12 -37.07 5.65
C GLU A 138 -10.65 -36.70 7.06
N PHE A 139 -9.75 -35.71 7.18
CA PHE A 139 -9.38 -35.08 8.46
C PHE A 139 -10.53 -34.32 9.14
N ARG A 140 -11.63 -34.03 8.43
CA ARG A 140 -12.83 -33.40 9.02
C ARG A 140 -13.52 -34.29 10.05
N ASN A 141 -13.25 -35.60 10.05
CA ASN A 141 -13.81 -36.56 11.01
C ASN A 141 -12.83 -36.97 12.12
N LEU A 142 -11.61 -36.39 12.16
CA LEU A 142 -10.57 -36.71 13.13
C LEU A 142 -10.33 -35.58 14.18
N LEU A 143 -11.10 -34.49 14.09
CA LEU A 143 -11.13 -33.35 15.03
C LEU A 143 -12.57 -33.11 15.48
#